data_AF-A0A2V7RIJ1-F1
#
_entry.id   AF-A0A2V7RIJ1-F1
#
_cell.length_a   1.000
_cell.length_b   1.000
_cell.length_c   1.000
_cell.angle_alpha   90.00
_cell.angle_beta   90.00
_cell.angle_gamma   90.00
#
_symmetry.space_group_name_H-M   'P 1'
#
loop_
_entity.id
_entity.type
_entity.pdbx_description
1 polymer ?
#
loop_
_entity_poly.entity_id
_entity_poly.type
_entity_poly.pdbx_seq_one_letter_code
_entity_poly.pdbx_strand_id
1 'polypeptide(L)'
;MGEGGTPVPASRIPEYFATLERQGISINFGTYFSETQARVAVLGRSARAPSAAELDRMRAIMDTAMRAGAMGMSTALIYPPSSYATTAELVEVAKAAAPLGGIYASHIRGEGKEVVQAVGEAIAIGERAGMPVEVFHLKVAYQPGWGILMDSVRAEIEAARARGVDVAADMYVYTAGGTGLEATIPSWAHEGGADSLRARLANPAIRARLKNEITTGSPGWWNIIEAAGGWDGIVLVNARNPANKKYENKTIAQIAKEMGKDPADAAFDLVSQGQERVMAIYHSKPRRDSRGELGRRHHLRSRSTPGQSDLRESDGVCDRDRVGAREWQDHHRSRPTHRGKNGTGAARAGVRVYPEHRQHLSIRFDGRCYYYFPYDRLRPNTALP
;
A
#
# COMPACT_ATOMS: atom_id res chain seq x y z
N MET A 1 2.72 5.40 2.49
CA MET A 1 2.36 4.16 1.77
C MET A 1 3.63 3.36 1.56
N GLY A 2 3.68 2.11 2.03
CA GLY A 2 4.87 1.24 1.99
C GLY A 2 5.07 0.50 0.65
N GLU A 3 4.29 0.83 -0.38
CA GLU A 3 4.33 0.23 -1.72
C GLU A 3 5.73 0.26 -2.36
N GLY A 4 6.45 1.39 -2.19
CA GLY A 4 7.81 1.57 -2.71
C GLY A 4 8.90 0.85 -1.90
N GLY A 5 8.52 0.24 -0.77
CA GLY A 5 9.43 -0.46 0.14
C GLY A 5 10.26 0.50 1.01
N THR A 6 11.50 0.11 1.30
CA THR A 6 12.38 0.84 2.21
C THR A 6 13.06 2.02 1.51
N PRO A 7 13.40 3.11 2.24
CA PRO A 7 14.12 4.24 1.65
C PRO A 7 15.59 3.95 1.35
N VAL A 8 16.08 2.78 1.75
CA VAL A 8 17.47 2.34 1.62
C VAL A 8 17.53 0.91 1.07
N PRO A 9 18.65 0.48 0.44
CA PRO A 9 18.85 -0.91 0.05
C PRO A 9 18.78 -1.87 1.25
N ALA A 10 18.49 -3.15 0.98
CA ALA A 10 18.30 -4.19 2.00
C ALA A 10 19.39 -4.22 3.09
N SER A 11 20.66 -4.12 2.71
CA SER A 11 21.81 -4.16 3.63
C SER A 11 21.92 -2.96 4.57
N ARG A 12 21.21 -1.85 4.27
CA ARG A 12 21.29 -0.58 5.01
C ARG A 12 20.07 -0.33 5.90
N ILE A 13 19.08 -1.21 5.86
CA ILE A 13 17.89 -1.14 6.72
C ILE A 13 18.27 -1.02 8.22
N PRO A 14 19.23 -1.79 8.77
CA PRO A 14 19.55 -1.69 10.19
C PRO A 14 20.11 -0.31 10.57
N GLU A 15 20.92 0.29 9.71
CA GLU A 15 21.46 1.64 9.93
C GLU A 15 20.39 2.73 9.83
N TYR A 16 19.42 2.53 8.93
CA TYR A 16 18.27 3.42 8.81
C TYR A 16 17.42 3.37 10.09
N PHE A 17 17.08 2.17 10.59
CA PHE A 17 16.37 2.01 11.85
C PHE A 17 17.13 2.61 13.03
N ALA A 18 18.44 2.33 13.15
CA ALA A 18 19.28 2.91 14.20
C ALA A 18 19.31 4.44 14.12
N THR A 19 19.19 5.02 12.93
CA THR A 19 19.10 6.48 12.77
C THR A 19 17.77 7.04 13.24
N LEU A 20 16.65 6.39 12.91
CA LEU A 20 15.33 6.76 13.43
C LEU A 20 15.27 6.65 14.95
N GLU A 21 15.83 5.59 15.53
CA GLU A 21 15.91 5.39 16.99
C GLU A 21 16.72 6.48 17.68
N ARG A 22 17.91 6.82 17.14
CA ARG A 22 18.75 7.90 17.70
C ARG A 22 18.10 9.28 17.61
N GLN A 23 17.42 9.56 16.49
CA GLN A 23 16.77 10.85 16.28
C GLN A 23 15.49 10.99 17.12
N GLY A 24 14.85 9.87 17.42
CA GLY A 24 13.50 9.84 17.96
C GLY A 24 12.47 10.17 16.87
N ILE A 25 11.42 9.36 16.79
CA ILE A 25 10.28 9.59 15.90
C ILE A 25 8.98 9.57 16.72
N SER A 26 7.98 10.30 16.25
CA SER A 26 6.71 10.47 16.98
C SER A 26 5.78 9.26 16.93
N ILE A 27 6.01 8.34 16.00
CA ILE A 27 5.19 7.14 15.79
C ILE A 27 6.09 5.91 15.67
N ASN A 28 5.54 4.73 16.00
CA ASN A 28 6.19 3.47 15.65
C ASN A 28 6.35 3.37 14.13
N PHE A 29 7.46 2.80 13.68
CA PHE A 29 7.77 2.66 12.27
C PHE A 29 7.97 1.20 11.89
N GLY A 30 7.28 0.76 10.84
CA GLY A 30 7.45 -0.53 10.20
C GLY A 30 7.42 -0.35 8.69
N THR A 31 8.13 -1.21 7.96
CA THR A 31 8.28 -1.08 6.50
C THR A 31 8.35 -2.44 5.83
N TYR A 32 7.80 -2.51 4.63
CA TYR A 32 7.99 -3.64 3.71
C TYR A 32 9.28 -3.42 2.91
N PHE A 33 9.84 -4.50 2.37
CA PHE A 33 10.82 -4.40 1.30
C PHE A 33 10.14 -4.66 -0.05
N SER A 34 10.35 -3.78 -1.03
CA SER A 34 9.64 -3.90 -2.30
C SER A 34 10.33 -4.90 -3.21
N GLU A 35 9.53 -5.76 -3.85
CA GLU A 35 9.99 -6.62 -4.96
C GLU A 35 10.71 -5.80 -6.03
N THR A 36 10.22 -4.59 -6.31
CA THR A 36 10.83 -3.70 -7.30
C THR A 36 12.27 -3.31 -6.92
N GLN A 37 12.56 -3.16 -5.63
CA GLN A 37 13.94 -2.88 -5.19
C GLN A 37 14.86 -4.07 -5.48
N ALA A 38 14.41 -5.30 -5.23
CA ALA A 38 15.18 -6.51 -5.57
C ALA A 38 15.35 -6.65 -7.09
N ARG A 39 14.27 -6.46 -7.86
CA ARG A 39 14.29 -6.55 -9.32
C ARG A 39 15.22 -5.51 -9.95
N VAL A 40 15.15 -4.25 -9.50
CA VAL A 40 16.02 -3.17 -10.01
C VAL A 40 17.49 -3.42 -9.66
N ALA A 41 17.78 -3.94 -8.48
CA ALA A 41 19.16 -4.26 -8.08
C ALA A 41 19.81 -5.33 -8.96
N VAL A 42 19.02 -6.20 -9.60
CA VAL A 42 19.52 -7.35 -10.37
C VAL A 42 19.36 -7.17 -11.88
N LEU A 43 18.20 -6.71 -12.35
CA LEU A 43 17.84 -6.57 -13.77
C LEU A 43 17.84 -5.11 -14.24
N GLY A 44 18.01 -4.15 -13.34
CA GLY A 44 17.68 -2.76 -13.63
C GLY A 44 16.19 -2.60 -13.98
N ARG A 45 15.89 -1.79 -14.99
CA ARG A 45 14.51 -1.49 -15.43
C ARG A 45 14.13 -2.22 -16.73
N SER A 46 14.70 -3.40 -16.97
CA SER A 46 14.46 -4.20 -18.17
C SER A 46 13.10 -4.94 -18.12
N ALA A 47 12.40 -4.98 -19.25
CA ALA A 47 11.10 -5.64 -19.40
C ALA A 47 11.26 -7.10 -19.89
N ARG A 48 11.98 -7.91 -19.10
CA ARG A 48 12.19 -9.34 -19.37
C ARG A 48 12.05 -10.19 -18.11
N ALA A 49 11.88 -11.50 -18.28
CA ALA A 49 11.99 -12.42 -17.16
C ALA A 49 13.46 -12.49 -16.65
N PRO A 50 13.67 -12.68 -15.33
CA PRO A 50 14.98 -13.02 -14.80
C PRO A 50 15.40 -14.42 -15.25
N SER A 51 16.69 -14.62 -15.49
CA SER A 51 17.30 -15.95 -15.49
C SER A 51 17.25 -16.57 -14.10
N ALA A 52 17.47 -17.89 -13.99
CA ALA A 52 17.49 -18.58 -12.70
C ALA A 52 18.48 -17.94 -11.71
N ALA A 53 19.70 -17.63 -12.14
CA ALA A 53 20.72 -16.98 -11.30
C ALA A 53 20.36 -15.54 -10.91
N GLU A 54 19.58 -14.83 -11.73
CA GLU A 54 19.05 -13.50 -11.37
C GLU A 54 17.93 -13.61 -10.34
N LEU A 55 17.01 -14.56 -10.53
CA LEU A 55 15.92 -14.82 -9.59
C LEU A 55 16.47 -15.22 -8.21
N ASP A 56 17.50 -16.06 -8.16
CA ASP A 56 18.16 -16.44 -6.91
C ASP A 56 18.80 -15.24 -6.21
N ARG A 57 19.40 -14.31 -6.97
CA ARG A 57 19.91 -13.05 -6.40
C ARG A 57 18.79 -12.17 -5.85
N MET A 58 17.65 -12.06 -6.55
CA MET A 58 16.49 -11.31 -6.06
C MET A 58 15.95 -11.91 -4.74
N ARG A 59 15.87 -13.24 -4.66
CA ARG A 59 15.48 -13.97 -3.44
C ARG A 59 16.45 -13.71 -2.29
N ALA A 60 17.75 -13.73 -2.55
CA ALA A 60 18.78 -13.44 -1.54
C ALA A 60 18.69 -11.99 -1.00
N ILE A 61 18.38 -11.02 -1.86
CA ILE A 61 18.15 -9.63 -1.43
C ILE A 61 16.91 -9.53 -0.54
N MET A 62 15.83 -10.23 -0.88
CA MET A 62 14.62 -10.28 -0.06
C MET A 62 14.87 -10.93 1.31
N ASP A 63 15.57 -12.07 1.36
CA ASP A 63 15.97 -12.71 2.64
C ASP A 63 16.82 -11.75 3.49
N THR A 64 17.78 -11.05 2.87
CA THR A 64 18.59 -10.03 3.56
C THR A 64 17.72 -8.92 4.16
N ALA A 65 16.74 -8.42 3.40
CA ALA A 65 15.86 -7.36 3.86
C ALA A 65 14.96 -7.80 5.03
N MET A 66 14.44 -9.02 4.97
CA MET A 66 13.62 -9.62 6.03
C MET A 66 14.44 -9.83 7.31
N ARG A 67 15.66 -10.35 7.21
CA ARG A 67 16.59 -10.46 8.37
C ARG A 67 16.98 -9.10 8.95
N ALA A 68 16.98 -8.07 8.13
CA ALA A 68 17.23 -6.70 8.55
C ALA A 68 16.02 -6.00 9.20
N GLY A 69 14.87 -6.68 9.30
CA GLY A 69 13.68 -6.21 10.01
C GLY A 69 12.56 -5.66 9.12
N ALA A 70 12.58 -5.95 7.81
CA ALA A 70 11.40 -5.71 6.98
C ALA A 70 10.23 -6.60 7.43
N MET A 71 9.00 -6.06 7.38
CA MET A 71 7.77 -6.77 7.79
C MET A 71 7.27 -7.78 6.76
N GLY A 72 7.85 -7.78 5.55
CA GLY A 72 7.36 -8.57 4.44
C GLY A 72 7.76 -8.00 3.09
N MET A 73 7.16 -8.55 2.06
CA MET A 73 7.35 -8.13 0.67
C MET A 73 6.19 -7.25 0.23
N SER A 74 6.49 -6.07 -0.35
CA SER A 74 5.50 -5.27 -1.06
C SER A 74 5.68 -5.35 -2.58
N THR A 75 4.58 -5.21 -3.32
CA THR A 75 4.58 -5.07 -4.79
C THR A 75 3.71 -3.89 -5.20
N ALA A 76 4.05 -3.29 -6.35
CA ALA A 76 3.23 -2.29 -7.01
C ALA A 76 3.06 -2.64 -8.48
N LEU A 77 2.29 -3.71 -8.73
CA LEU A 77 2.21 -4.42 -10.01
C LEU A 77 1.57 -3.62 -11.13
N ILE A 78 0.93 -2.50 -10.80
CA ILE A 78 0.40 -1.55 -11.75
C ILE A 78 1.48 -0.68 -12.41
N TYR A 79 2.68 -0.59 -11.79
CA TYR A 79 3.76 0.30 -12.24
C TYR A 79 5.01 -0.48 -12.72
N PRO A 80 5.66 -0.02 -13.80
CA PRO A 80 6.98 -0.53 -14.16
C PRO A 80 8.07 -0.20 -13.13
N PRO A 81 9.00 -1.13 -12.86
CA PRO A 81 9.19 -2.42 -13.52
C PRO A 81 8.44 -3.60 -12.88
N SER A 82 7.73 -3.42 -11.76
CA SER A 82 6.99 -4.50 -11.10
C SER A 82 5.90 -5.08 -12.00
N SER A 83 5.29 -4.26 -12.86
CA SER A 83 4.31 -4.70 -13.87
C SER A 83 4.85 -5.73 -14.86
N TYR A 84 6.18 -5.84 -15.02
CA TYR A 84 6.81 -6.83 -15.88
C TYR A 84 6.93 -8.21 -15.21
N ALA A 85 6.83 -8.26 -13.88
CA ALA A 85 7.00 -9.49 -13.13
C ALA A 85 5.79 -10.42 -13.34
N THR A 86 6.10 -11.69 -13.57
CA THR A 86 5.09 -12.76 -13.68
C THR A 86 4.67 -13.22 -12.29
N THR A 87 3.46 -13.77 -12.15
CA THR A 87 3.01 -14.36 -10.87
C THR A 87 3.97 -15.44 -10.35
N ALA A 88 4.58 -16.22 -11.24
CA ALA A 88 5.56 -17.24 -10.86
C ALA A 88 6.84 -16.64 -10.26
N GLU A 89 7.36 -15.57 -10.88
CA GLU A 89 8.49 -14.81 -10.35
C GLU A 89 8.17 -14.24 -8.95
N LEU A 90 7.01 -13.61 -8.79
CA LEU A 90 6.57 -13.02 -7.53
C LEU A 90 6.46 -14.06 -6.41
N VAL A 91 5.95 -15.26 -6.71
CA VAL A 91 5.89 -16.38 -5.75
C VAL A 91 7.28 -16.81 -5.30
N GLU A 92 8.26 -16.91 -6.20
CA GLU A 92 9.61 -17.34 -5.81
C GLU A 92 10.34 -16.31 -4.94
N VAL A 93 10.13 -15.01 -5.18
CA VAL A 93 10.64 -13.95 -4.29
C VAL A 93 9.89 -13.94 -2.95
N ALA A 94 8.56 -14.09 -2.96
CA ALA A 94 7.74 -14.16 -1.75
C ALA A 94 8.18 -15.32 -0.83
N LYS A 95 8.49 -16.49 -1.39
CA LYS A 95 8.99 -17.65 -0.63
C LYS A 95 10.29 -17.37 0.15
N ALA A 96 11.08 -16.37 -0.23
CA ALA A 96 12.25 -15.96 0.56
C ALA A 96 11.86 -15.23 1.85
N ALA A 97 10.69 -14.58 1.90
CA ALA A 97 10.20 -13.87 3.07
C ALA A 97 9.31 -14.73 3.99
N ALA A 98 8.67 -15.77 3.46
CA ALA A 98 7.73 -16.60 4.21
C ALA A 98 8.32 -17.26 5.48
N PRO A 99 9.52 -17.88 5.45
CA PRO A 99 10.11 -18.51 6.64
C PRO A 99 10.41 -17.53 7.79
N LEU A 100 10.46 -16.23 7.50
CA LEU A 100 10.74 -15.15 8.44
C LEU A 100 9.45 -14.47 8.92
N GLY A 101 8.28 -15.04 8.63
CA GLY A 101 6.98 -14.54 9.08
C GLY A 101 6.50 -13.29 8.32
N GLY A 102 6.99 -13.06 7.11
CA GLY A 102 6.63 -11.88 6.32
C GLY A 102 5.19 -11.88 5.82
N ILE A 103 4.67 -10.67 5.56
CA ILE A 103 3.38 -10.45 4.88
C ILE A 103 3.63 -10.11 3.41
N TYR A 104 2.81 -10.65 2.50
CA TYR A 104 2.78 -10.22 1.12
C TYR A 104 1.75 -9.10 0.96
N ALA A 105 2.21 -7.90 0.63
CA ALA A 105 1.35 -6.76 0.43
C ALA A 105 1.40 -6.27 -1.02
N SER A 106 0.27 -5.92 -1.61
CA SER A 106 0.21 -5.59 -3.04
C SER A 106 -0.68 -4.41 -3.35
N HIS A 107 -0.11 -3.43 -4.05
CA HIS A 107 -0.85 -2.63 -4.99
C HIS A 107 -0.97 -3.48 -6.26
N ILE A 108 -2.16 -4.07 -6.41
CA ILE A 108 -2.46 -5.13 -7.37
C ILE A 108 -2.35 -4.67 -8.83
N ARG A 109 -2.25 -5.64 -9.74
CA ARG A 109 -1.90 -5.41 -11.16
C ARG A 109 -2.88 -4.53 -11.92
N GLY A 110 -4.15 -4.54 -11.53
CA GLY A 110 -5.17 -3.68 -12.12
C GLY A 110 -6.30 -3.44 -11.13
N GLU A 111 -6.75 -2.20 -11.05
CA GLU A 111 -7.88 -1.80 -10.19
C GLU A 111 -9.15 -1.52 -11.02
N GLY A 112 -9.10 -1.73 -12.34
CA GLY A 112 -10.18 -1.48 -13.28
C GLY A 112 -11.14 -2.65 -13.45
N LYS A 113 -11.44 -3.01 -14.71
CA LYS A 113 -12.28 -4.16 -15.05
C LYS A 113 -11.65 -5.50 -14.64
N GLU A 114 -10.33 -5.53 -14.43
CA GLU A 114 -9.52 -6.69 -14.05
C GLU A 114 -9.37 -6.88 -12.53
N VAL A 115 -10.01 -6.04 -11.71
CA VAL A 115 -9.79 -6.00 -10.26
C VAL A 115 -10.00 -7.35 -9.57
N VAL A 116 -10.99 -8.13 -10.00
CA VAL A 116 -11.28 -9.45 -9.41
C VAL A 116 -10.13 -10.42 -9.69
N GLN A 117 -9.65 -10.44 -10.94
CA GLN A 117 -8.51 -11.26 -11.36
C GLN A 117 -7.23 -10.84 -10.65
N ALA A 118 -7.01 -9.55 -10.45
CA ALA A 118 -5.83 -9.01 -9.79
C ALA A 118 -5.82 -9.30 -8.27
N VAL A 119 -6.99 -9.28 -7.61
CA VAL A 119 -7.14 -9.76 -6.22
C VAL A 119 -6.88 -11.26 -6.14
N GLY A 120 -7.43 -12.05 -7.07
CA GLY A 120 -7.17 -13.48 -7.17
C GLY A 120 -5.68 -13.80 -7.36
N GLU A 121 -4.97 -13.01 -8.18
CA GLU A 121 -3.51 -13.12 -8.33
C GLU A 121 -2.78 -12.89 -7.01
N ALA A 122 -3.13 -11.83 -6.27
CA ALA A 122 -2.48 -11.53 -5.00
C ALA A 122 -2.71 -12.64 -3.95
N ILE A 123 -3.94 -13.17 -3.88
CA ILE A 123 -4.30 -14.32 -3.05
C ILE A 123 -3.46 -15.55 -3.45
N ALA A 124 -3.38 -15.85 -4.75
CA ALA A 124 -2.62 -16.99 -5.25
C ALA A 124 -1.12 -16.87 -4.94
N ILE A 125 -0.55 -15.65 -4.98
CA ILE A 125 0.85 -15.42 -4.61
C ILE A 125 1.07 -15.74 -3.13
N GLY A 126 0.26 -15.17 -2.24
CA GLY A 126 0.37 -15.43 -0.80
C GLY A 126 0.15 -16.90 -0.45
N GLU A 127 -0.87 -17.52 -1.03
CA GLU A 127 -1.18 -18.94 -0.83
C GLU A 127 -0.03 -19.86 -1.28
N ARG A 128 0.53 -19.63 -2.48
CA ARG A 128 1.66 -20.43 -3.00
C ARG A 128 2.99 -20.18 -2.30
N ALA A 129 3.14 -19.00 -1.68
CA ALA A 129 4.33 -18.65 -0.90
C ALA A 129 4.21 -19.04 0.58
N GLY A 130 3.01 -19.32 1.07
CA GLY A 130 2.75 -19.54 2.49
C GLY A 130 2.78 -18.25 3.33
N MET A 131 2.28 -17.14 2.78
CA MET A 131 2.28 -15.82 3.43
C MET A 131 0.86 -15.25 3.55
N PRO A 132 0.55 -14.52 4.64
CA PRO A 132 -0.62 -13.66 4.68
C PRO A 132 -0.58 -12.60 3.59
N VAL A 133 -1.76 -12.17 3.14
CA VAL A 133 -1.94 -11.19 2.05
C VAL A 133 -2.58 -9.91 2.57
N GLU A 134 -2.02 -8.76 2.21
CA GLU A 134 -2.64 -7.44 2.35
C GLU A 134 -2.83 -6.81 0.96
N VAL A 135 -4.09 -6.57 0.56
CA VAL A 135 -4.38 -5.78 -0.65
C VAL A 135 -4.39 -4.31 -0.27
N PHE A 136 -3.43 -3.55 -0.79
CA PHE A 136 -3.33 -2.12 -0.52
C PHE A 136 -4.49 -1.36 -1.15
N HIS A 137 -5.03 -0.39 -0.39
CA HIS A 137 -5.98 0.62 -0.81
C HIS A 137 -7.03 0.13 -1.82
N LEU A 138 -7.67 -1.01 -1.50
CA LEU A 138 -8.59 -1.74 -2.36
C LEU A 138 -9.71 -0.84 -2.87
N LYS A 139 -9.90 -0.84 -4.19
CA LYS A 139 -10.95 -0.07 -4.88
C LYS A 139 -11.35 -0.72 -6.19
N VAL A 140 -12.52 -0.34 -6.69
CA VAL A 140 -12.93 -0.55 -8.09
C VAL A 140 -12.85 0.78 -8.82
N ALA A 141 -11.85 0.93 -9.67
CA ALA A 141 -11.56 2.11 -10.46
C ALA A 141 -11.96 1.88 -11.93
N TYR A 142 -13.22 1.47 -12.13
CA TYR A 142 -13.85 1.26 -13.43
C TYR A 142 -15.34 1.58 -13.33
N GLN A 143 -15.78 2.68 -13.94
CA GLN A 143 -17.12 3.22 -13.76
C GLN A 143 -18.25 2.23 -14.08
N PRO A 144 -18.18 1.44 -15.18
CA PRO A 144 -19.20 0.44 -15.46
C PRO A 144 -19.29 -0.68 -14.41
N GLY A 145 -18.24 -0.87 -13.59
CA GLY A 145 -18.16 -1.90 -12.56
C GLY A 145 -18.50 -1.43 -11.14
N TRP A 146 -18.78 -0.14 -10.92
CA TRP A 146 -19.11 0.35 -9.57
C TRP A 146 -20.40 -0.25 -9.03
N GLY A 147 -20.41 -0.56 -7.74
CA GLY A 147 -21.52 -1.24 -7.07
C GLY A 147 -21.71 -2.71 -7.46
N ILE A 148 -20.91 -3.25 -8.40
CA ILE A 148 -21.02 -4.62 -8.91
C ILE A 148 -19.74 -5.40 -8.61
N LEU A 149 -18.59 -4.94 -9.11
CA LEU A 149 -17.34 -5.71 -9.02
C LEU A 149 -16.82 -5.86 -7.60
N MET A 150 -17.20 -4.96 -6.68
CA MET A 150 -16.80 -5.08 -5.28
C MET A 150 -17.45 -6.28 -4.58
N ASP A 151 -18.66 -6.68 -4.98
CA ASP A 151 -19.29 -7.89 -4.47
C ASP A 151 -18.54 -9.15 -4.97
N SER A 152 -18.06 -9.14 -6.22
CA SER A 152 -17.20 -10.22 -6.75
C SER A 152 -15.84 -10.27 -6.06
N VAL A 153 -15.20 -9.13 -5.80
CA VAL A 153 -13.96 -9.05 -5.02
C VAL A 153 -14.16 -9.61 -3.62
N ARG A 154 -15.28 -9.28 -2.96
CA ARG A 154 -15.61 -9.84 -1.65
C ARG A 154 -15.76 -11.35 -1.72
N ALA A 155 -16.51 -11.87 -2.70
CA ALA A 155 -16.70 -13.30 -2.85
C ALA A 155 -15.36 -14.03 -3.01
N GLU A 156 -14.42 -13.47 -3.77
CA GLU A 156 -13.07 -14.01 -3.92
C GLU A 156 -12.29 -14.05 -2.60
N ILE A 157 -12.31 -12.95 -1.83
CA ILE A 157 -11.65 -12.85 -0.51
C ILE A 157 -12.25 -13.83 0.49
N GLU A 158 -13.59 -13.94 0.55
CA GLU A 158 -14.27 -14.85 1.47
C GLU A 158 -14.03 -16.31 1.08
N ALA A 159 -14.02 -16.64 -0.22
CA ALA A 159 -13.64 -17.96 -0.70
C ALA A 159 -12.19 -18.32 -0.33
N ALA A 160 -11.27 -17.35 -0.33
CA ALA A 160 -9.89 -17.53 0.08
C ALA A 160 -9.75 -17.79 1.58
N ARG A 161 -10.47 -17.00 2.39
CA ARG A 161 -10.53 -17.21 3.85
C ARG A 161 -11.14 -18.57 4.21
N ALA A 162 -12.19 -19.00 3.52
CA ALA A 162 -12.84 -20.28 3.74
C ALA A 162 -11.91 -21.49 3.51
N ARG A 163 -10.92 -21.36 2.62
CA ARG A 163 -9.89 -22.39 2.38
C ARG A 163 -8.59 -22.17 3.20
N GLY A 164 -8.58 -21.23 4.13
CA GLY A 164 -7.50 -21.01 5.08
C GLY A 164 -6.44 -19.98 4.67
N VAL A 165 -6.65 -19.24 3.57
CA VAL A 165 -5.75 -18.15 3.18
C VAL A 165 -6.00 -16.93 4.07
N ASP A 166 -4.94 -16.43 4.68
CA ASP A 166 -4.99 -15.26 5.55
C ASP A 166 -4.92 -13.95 4.75
N VAL A 167 -6.06 -13.49 4.21
CA VAL A 167 -6.16 -12.30 3.35
C VAL A 167 -6.91 -11.14 4.02
N ALA A 168 -6.34 -9.95 3.87
CA ALA A 168 -6.80 -8.67 4.40
C ALA A 168 -6.65 -7.57 3.33
N ALA A 169 -7.26 -6.42 3.56
CA ALA A 169 -7.19 -5.28 2.67
C ALA A 169 -7.46 -3.98 3.42
N ASP A 170 -6.80 -2.90 3.00
CA ASP A 170 -7.04 -1.56 3.51
C ASP A 170 -7.69 -0.65 2.45
N MET A 171 -8.21 0.48 2.90
CA MET A 171 -8.70 1.54 2.02
C MET A 171 -8.53 2.91 2.67
N TYR A 172 -8.40 3.94 1.83
CA TYR A 172 -8.57 5.33 2.24
C TYR A 172 -9.99 5.80 1.93
N VAL A 173 -10.49 6.75 2.73
CA VAL A 173 -11.89 7.23 2.67
C VAL A 173 -12.06 8.43 1.73
N TYR A 174 -11.45 8.36 0.55
CA TYR A 174 -11.51 9.41 -0.48
C TYR A 174 -11.90 8.83 -1.84
N THR A 175 -12.59 9.63 -2.65
CA THR A 175 -13.04 9.27 -4.00
C THR A 175 -11.99 9.53 -5.10
N ALA A 176 -10.75 9.83 -4.70
CA ALA A 176 -9.67 10.16 -5.61
C ALA A 176 -8.36 9.56 -5.10
N GLY A 177 -7.55 9.05 -6.03
CA GLY A 177 -6.21 8.52 -5.76
C GLY A 177 -5.13 9.51 -6.19
N GLY A 178 -3.91 9.35 -5.66
CA GLY A 178 -2.75 10.14 -6.06
C GLY A 178 -1.60 9.25 -6.50
N THR A 179 -1.04 9.52 -7.67
CA THR A 179 0.14 8.81 -8.19
C THR A 179 0.88 9.67 -9.21
N GLY A 180 1.95 9.14 -9.80
CA GLY A 180 2.70 9.82 -10.85
C GLY A 180 1.88 9.99 -12.12
N LEU A 181 2.05 11.12 -12.83
CA LEU A 181 1.40 11.39 -14.11
C LEU A 181 1.86 10.41 -15.19
N GLU A 182 3.07 9.86 -15.05
CA GLU A 182 3.61 8.86 -15.96
C GLU A 182 2.81 7.53 -15.96
N ALA A 183 1.93 7.31 -14.99
CA ALA A 183 0.99 6.17 -14.97
C ALA A 183 -0.02 6.22 -16.14
N THR A 184 -0.23 7.40 -16.73
CA THR A 184 -1.06 7.59 -17.94
C THR A 184 -0.40 7.07 -19.23
N ILE A 185 0.85 6.59 -19.14
CA ILE A 185 1.65 6.14 -20.28
C ILE A 185 1.76 4.61 -20.24
N PRO A 186 1.43 3.90 -21.34
CA PRO A 186 1.59 2.45 -21.47
C PRO A 186 2.90 1.89 -20.91
N SER A 187 2.82 0.80 -20.17
CA SER A 187 3.92 0.21 -19.38
C SER A 187 5.21 0.00 -20.17
N TRP A 188 5.13 -0.45 -21.44
CA TRP A 188 6.32 -0.73 -22.26
C TRP A 188 7.20 0.51 -22.49
N ALA A 189 6.63 1.72 -22.46
CA ALA A 189 7.38 2.95 -22.69
C ALA A 189 8.39 3.24 -21.57
N HIS A 190 8.20 2.64 -20.39
CA HIS A 190 9.02 2.83 -19.20
C HIS A 190 10.23 1.89 -19.14
N GLU A 191 10.35 0.95 -20.07
CA GLU A 191 11.51 0.05 -20.14
C GLU A 191 12.81 0.84 -20.28
N GLY A 192 13.81 0.52 -19.46
CA GLY A 192 15.09 1.24 -19.47
C GLY A 192 15.06 2.57 -18.70
N GLY A 193 13.96 2.88 -18.00
CA GLY A 193 13.90 3.99 -17.05
C GLY A 193 13.62 5.37 -17.64
N ALA A 194 13.84 6.40 -16.82
CA ALA A 194 13.39 7.76 -17.09
C ALA A 194 14.01 8.37 -18.35
N ASP A 195 15.30 8.14 -18.61
CA ASP A 195 15.97 8.63 -19.83
C ASP A 195 15.40 7.97 -21.09
N SER A 196 15.19 6.65 -21.03
CA SER A 196 14.58 5.91 -22.13
C SER A 196 13.13 6.36 -22.37
N LEU A 197 12.35 6.61 -21.31
CA LEU A 197 11.01 7.18 -21.43
C LEU A 197 11.06 8.57 -22.09
N ARG A 198 11.93 9.47 -21.63
CA ARG A 198 12.10 10.81 -22.24
C ARG A 198 12.48 10.73 -23.72
N ALA A 199 13.43 9.87 -24.08
CA ALA A 199 13.82 9.66 -25.47
C ALA A 199 12.65 9.14 -26.32
N ARG A 200 11.82 8.24 -25.78
CA ARG A 200 10.59 7.77 -26.45
C ARG A 200 9.54 8.88 -26.59
N LEU A 201 9.33 9.68 -25.56
CA LEU A 201 8.36 10.79 -25.59
C LEU A 201 8.80 11.96 -26.48
N ALA A 202 10.09 12.05 -26.81
CA ALA A 202 10.61 12.99 -27.81
C ALA A 202 10.35 12.54 -29.26
N ASN A 203 10.02 11.26 -29.50
CA ASN A 203 9.79 10.73 -30.84
C ASN A 203 8.31 10.85 -31.26
N PRO A 204 7.96 11.62 -32.31
CA PRO A 204 6.57 11.82 -32.73
C PRO A 204 5.83 10.53 -33.12
N ALA A 205 6.51 9.57 -33.76
CA ALA A 205 5.90 8.30 -34.15
C ALA A 205 5.54 7.45 -32.92
N ILE A 206 6.39 7.49 -31.88
CA ILE A 206 6.11 6.81 -30.62
C ILE A 206 4.94 7.49 -29.90
N ARG A 207 4.88 8.82 -29.86
CA ARG A 207 3.72 9.53 -29.28
C ARG A 207 2.41 9.17 -29.98
N ALA A 208 2.41 9.11 -31.32
CA ALA A 208 1.24 8.69 -32.08
C ALA A 208 0.77 7.28 -31.69
N ARG A 209 1.72 6.34 -31.55
CA ARG A 209 1.44 4.98 -31.06
C ARG A 209 0.87 5.00 -29.63
N LEU A 210 1.49 5.72 -28.71
CA LEU A 210 1.03 5.81 -27.31
C LEU A 210 -0.39 6.36 -27.22
N LYS A 211 -0.71 7.40 -28.01
CA LYS A 211 -2.07 7.96 -28.08
C LYS A 211 -3.09 6.95 -28.58
N ASN A 212 -2.74 6.16 -29.60
CA ASN A 212 -3.60 5.09 -30.08
C ASN A 212 -3.78 3.98 -29.03
N GLU A 213 -2.74 3.61 -28.29
CA GLU A 213 -2.83 2.60 -27.24
C GLU A 213 -3.60 3.09 -25.99
N ILE A 214 -3.63 4.40 -25.72
CA ILE A 214 -4.49 4.98 -24.67
C ILE A 214 -5.98 4.71 -24.97
N THR A 215 -6.39 4.72 -26.24
CA THR A 215 -7.79 4.49 -26.64
C THR A 215 -8.10 3.03 -26.90
N THR A 216 -7.16 2.27 -27.46
CA THR A 216 -7.35 0.87 -27.87
C THR A 216 -6.93 -0.15 -26.81
N GLY A 217 -6.21 0.30 -25.78
CA GLY A 217 -5.61 -0.54 -24.75
C GLY A 217 -4.17 -0.94 -25.10
N SER A 218 -3.39 -1.29 -24.07
CA SER A 218 -2.02 -1.79 -24.20
C SER A 218 -1.83 -3.02 -23.30
N PRO A 219 -1.22 -4.11 -23.77
CA PRO A 219 -1.02 -5.31 -22.97
C PRO A 219 -0.26 -5.03 -21.67
N GLY A 220 -0.79 -5.53 -20.54
CA GLY A 220 -0.16 -5.36 -19.23
C GLY A 220 -0.17 -3.93 -18.68
N TRP A 221 -1.01 -3.04 -19.24
CA TRP A 221 -1.22 -1.70 -18.72
C TRP A 221 -2.70 -1.50 -18.39
N TRP A 222 -2.97 -1.09 -17.16
CA TRP A 222 -4.29 -0.65 -16.74
C TRP A 222 -4.45 0.85 -17.04
N ASN A 223 -5.57 1.19 -17.68
CA ASN A 223 -5.81 2.55 -18.15
C ASN A 223 -6.36 3.46 -17.04
N ILE A 224 -5.47 4.14 -16.33
CA ILE A 224 -5.85 5.09 -15.27
C ILE A 224 -6.62 6.32 -15.80
N ILE A 225 -6.52 6.62 -17.10
CA ILE A 225 -7.25 7.74 -17.72
C ILE A 225 -8.74 7.39 -17.82
N GLU A 226 -9.06 6.17 -18.25
CA GLU A 226 -10.43 5.64 -18.24
C GLU A 226 -10.99 5.65 -16.80
N ALA A 227 -10.18 5.21 -15.84
CA ALA A 227 -10.56 5.19 -14.43
C ALA A 227 -10.91 6.58 -13.87
N ALA A 228 -10.25 7.63 -14.36
CA ALA A 228 -10.52 9.02 -14.00
C ALA A 228 -11.69 9.64 -14.79
N GLY A 229 -12.35 8.89 -15.67
CA GLY A 229 -13.40 9.42 -16.56
C GLY A 229 -12.87 10.36 -17.64
N GLY A 230 -11.58 10.22 -18.01
CA GLY A 230 -10.91 11.07 -18.99
C GLY A 230 -9.96 12.10 -18.38
N TRP A 231 -9.37 12.93 -19.24
CA TRP A 231 -8.35 13.92 -18.86
C TRP A 231 -8.87 15.06 -17.96
N ASP A 232 -10.19 15.28 -17.93
CA ASP A 232 -10.83 16.23 -17.00
C ASP A 232 -10.80 15.75 -15.54
N GLY A 233 -10.70 14.43 -15.31
CA GLY A 233 -10.58 13.85 -13.98
C GLY A 233 -9.16 13.80 -13.43
N ILE A 234 -8.16 14.27 -14.19
CA ILE A 234 -6.75 14.20 -13.81
C ILE A 234 -6.25 15.62 -13.50
N VAL A 235 -5.92 15.89 -12.24
CA VAL A 235 -5.44 17.19 -11.77
C VAL A 235 -3.95 17.13 -11.50
N LEU A 236 -3.18 18.04 -12.11
CA LEU A 236 -1.75 18.17 -11.84
C LEU A 236 -1.55 18.78 -10.45
N VAL A 237 -0.80 18.11 -9.57
CA VAL A 237 -0.53 18.60 -8.19
C VAL A 237 0.87 19.13 -8.04
N ASN A 238 1.86 18.43 -8.60
CA ASN A 238 3.25 18.88 -8.53
C ASN A 238 3.92 18.62 -9.87
N ALA A 239 4.27 19.70 -10.56
CA ALA A 239 4.86 19.62 -11.90
C ALA A 239 6.33 19.19 -11.88
N ARG A 240 7.00 19.24 -10.71
CA ARG A 240 8.44 19.00 -10.55
C ARG A 240 9.30 19.76 -11.56
N ASN A 241 8.83 20.94 -11.96
CA ASN A 241 9.49 21.85 -12.88
C ASN A 241 8.95 23.27 -12.63
N PRO A 242 9.80 24.25 -12.25
CA PRO A 242 9.38 25.63 -12.00
C PRO A 242 8.64 26.29 -13.17
N ALA A 243 9.00 26.00 -14.42
CA ALA A 243 8.36 26.56 -15.61
C ALA A 243 6.90 26.09 -15.79
N ASN A 244 6.57 24.93 -15.22
CA ASN A 244 5.24 24.31 -15.27
C ASN A 244 4.42 24.56 -14.01
N LYS A 245 4.94 25.30 -13.01
CA LYS A 245 4.22 25.60 -11.77
C LYS A 245 2.86 26.27 -11.99
N LYS A 246 2.74 27.08 -13.05
CA LYS A 246 1.49 27.74 -13.47
C LYS A 246 0.35 26.77 -13.83
N TYR A 247 0.67 25.49 -14.05
CA TYR A 247 -0.29 24.44 -14.38
C TYR A 247 -0.76 23.63 -13.16
N GLU A 248 -0.16 23.82 -11.99
CA GLU A 248 -0.59 23.13 -10.77
C GLU A 248 -2.03 23.50 -10.40
N ASN A 249 -2.78 22.52 -9.89
CA ASN A 249 -4.21 22.55 -9.59
C ASN A 249 -5.14 22.69 -10.82
N LYS A 250 -4.62 22.54 -12.04
CA LYS A 250 -5.42 22.45 -13.26
C LYS A 250 -5.59 21.01 -13.71
N THR A 251 -6.69 20.73 -14.40
CA THR A 251 -6.86 19.43 -15.05
C THR A 251 -5.92 19.33 -16.26
N ILE A 252 -5.53 18.11 -16.64
CA ILE A 252 -4.72 17.91 -17.86
C ILE A 252 -5.45 18.45 -19.09
N ALA A 253 -6.78 18.32 -19.15
CA ALA A 253 -7.60 18.90 -20.21
C ALA A 253 -7.49 20.45 -20.28
N GLN A 254 -7.53 21.13 -19.13
CA GLN A 254 -7.34 22.59 -19.06
C GLN A 254 -5.93 22.99 -19.51
N ILE A 255 -4.91 22.26 -19.06
CA ILE A 255 -3.51 22.51 -19.43
C ILE A 255 -3.32 22.32 -20.94
N ALA A 256 -3.89 21.26 -21.51
CA ALA A 256 -3.84 20.97 -22.94
C ALA A 256 -4.44 22.12 -23.77
N LYS A 257 -5.59 22.66 -23.34
CA LYS A 257 -6.22 23.82 -23.95
C LYS A 257 -5.32 25.06 -23.91
N GLU A 258 -4.66 25.32 -22.78
CA GLU A 258 -3.71 26.45 -22.64
C GLU A 258 -2.44 26.26 -23.47
N MET A 259 -2.00 25.02 -23.66
CA MET A 259 -0.85 24.69 -24.50
C MET A 259 -1.18 24.61 -25.99
N GLY A 260 -2.47 24.59 -26.36
CA GLY A 260 -2.92 24.34 -27.74
C GLY A 260 -2.56 22.94 -28.24
N LYS A 261 -2.62 21.93 -27.37
CA LYS A 261 -2.20 20.54 -27.64
C LYS A 261 -3.30 19.53 -27.33
N ASP A 262 -3.13 18.32 -27.86
CA ASP A 262 -3.85 17.15 -27.39
C ASP A 262 -3.54 16.87 -25.90
N PRO A 263 -4.50 16.43 -25.06
CA PRO A 263 -4.25 16.18 -23.64
C PRO A 263 -3.16 15.15 -23.35
N ALA A 264 -3.06 14.08 -24.16
CA ALA A 264 -1.98 13.12 -24.00
C ALA A 264 -0.64 13.77 -24.32
N ASP A 265 -0.59 14.63 -25.35
CA ASP A 265 0.61 15.35 -25.70
C ASP A 265 1.06 16.32 -24.59
N ALA A 266 0.11 17.02 -23.95
CA ALA A 266 0.39 17.86 -22.79
C ALA A 266 0.92 17.04 -21.59
N ALA A 267 0.32 15.88 -21.30
CA ALA A 267 0.78 14.99 -20.24
C ALA A 267 2.21 14.47 -20.50
N PHE A 268 2.51 14.04 -21.73
CA PHE A 268 3.84 13.57 -22.12
C PHE A 268 4.92 14.64 -21.97
N ASP A 269 4.56 15.89 -22.29
CA ASP A 269 5.47 17.03 -22.14
C ASP A 269 5.75 17.32 -20.67
N LEU A 270 4.70 17.36 -19.83
CA LEU A 270 4.84 17.55 -18.38
C LEU A 270 5.74 16.46 -17.77
N VAL A 271 5.51 15.19 -18.12
CA VAL A 271 6.32 14.06 -17.65
C VAL A 271 7.77 14.18 -18.12
N SER A 272 8.00 14.56 -19.39
CA SER A 272 9.37 14.68 -19.94
C SER A 272 10.16 15.83 -19.34
N GLN A 273 9.46 16.91 -18.95
CA GLN A 273 10.05 18.12 -18.40
C GLN A 273 10.23 18.05 -16.87
N GLY A 274 9.60 17.10 -16.18
CA GLY A 274 9.73 16.91 -14.74
C GLY A 274 11.15 16.46 -14.36
N GLN A 275 11.70 17.10 -13.32
CA GLN A 275 13.00 16.71 -12.74
C GLN A 275 12.89 15.46 -11.85
N GLU A 276 11.69 15.20 -11.34
CA GLU A 276 11.33 14.03 -10.55
C GLU A 276 9.95 13.53 -10.98
N ARG A 277 9.39 12.60 -10.21
CA ARG A 277 8.03 12.08 -10.42
C ARG A 277 6.99 13.20 -10.35
N VAL A 278 6.40 13.52 -11.51
CA VAL A 278 5.31 14.49 -11.65
C VAL A 278 4.07 13.91 -11.01
N MET A 279 3.46 14.60 -10.04
CA MET A 279 2.35 14.04 -9.26
C MET A 279 1.00 14.56 -9.74
N ALA A 280 0.02 13.66 -9.82
CA ALA A 280 -1.36 13.98 -10.19
C ALA A 280 -2.37 13.30 -9.26
N ILE A 281 -3.56 13.89 -9.19
CA ILE A 281 -4.75 13.33 -8.52
C ILE A 281 -5.73 12.87 -9.58
N TYR A 282 -6.28 11.68 -9.38
CA TYR A 282 -7.16 11.00 -10.31
C TYR A 282 -8.53 10.84 -9.65
N HIS A 283 -9.51 11.60 -10.14
CA HIS A 283 -10.87 11.57 -9.66
C HIS A 283 -11.63 10.42 -10.31
N SER A 284 -11.65 9.29 -9.61
CA SER A 284 -12.21 8.04 -10.11
C SER A 284 -13.58 7.71 -9.53
N LYS A 285 -14.28 8.61 -8.81
CA LYS A 285 -15.69 8.39 -8.40
C LYS A 285 -16.52 9.69 -8.31
N PRO A 286 -17.83 9.67 -8.62
CA PRO A 286 -18.76 10.73 -8.26
C PRO A 286 -19.12 10.67 -6.77
N ARG A 287 -19.33 11.85 -6.16
CA ARG A 287 -19.60 12.07 -4.72
C ARG A 287 -20.73 11.26 -4.07
N ARG A 288 -21.56 10.53 -4.81
CA ARG A 288 -22.81 9.93 -4.32
C ARG A 288 -22.65 8.51 -3.75
N ASP A 289 -21.63 7.77 -4.17
CA ASP A 289 -21.54 6.30 -3.96
C ASP A 289 -20.71 5.87 -2.73
N SER A 290 -19.89 6.77 -2.16
CA SER A 290 -19.10 6.46 -0.95
C SER A 290 -19.95 6.12 0.28
N ARG A 291 -21.24 6.51 0.29
CA ARG A 291 -22.20 6.14 1.34
C ARG A 291 -22.77 4.73 1.19
N GLY A 292 -22.76 4.15 -0.01
CA GLY A 292 -23.28 2.80 -0.26
C GLY A 292 -22.32 1.71 0.25
N GLU A 293 -21.01 1.94 0.09
CA GLU A 293 -19.95 1.06 0.61
C GLU A 293 -19.82 1.16 2.14
N LEU A 294 -20.01 2.36 2.74
CA LEU A 294 -20.02 2.55 4.19
C LEU A 294 -21.31 2.07 4.88
N GLY A 295 -22.44 2.07 4.18
CA GLY A 295 -23.76 1.78 4.76
C GLY A 295 -24.07 0.29 4.95
N ARG A 296 -23.26 -0.59 4.39
CA ARG A 296 -23.39 -2.03 4.56
C ARG A 296 -22.27 -2.50 5.48
N ARG A 297 -22.64 -3.12 6.61
CA ARG A 297 -21.69 -3.65 7.61
C ARG A 297 -20.76 -4.65 6.93
N HIS A 298 -19.52 -4.27 6.67
CA HIS A 298 -18.56 -5.09 5.94
C HIS A 298 -17.26 -5.21 6.74
N HIS A 299 -16.85 -6.45 7.00
CA HIS A 299 -15.67 -6.78 7.80
C HIS A 299 -14.41 -6.81 6.90
N LEU A 300 -13.95 -5.65 6.47
CA LEU A 300 -12.60 -5.50 5.92
C LEU A 300 -11.63 -5.41 7.11
N ARG A 301 -10.71 -6.37 7.20
CA ARG A 301 -9.59 -6.34 8.16
C ARG A 301 -8.41 -5.69 7.46
N SER A 302 -7.76 -4.73 8.11
CA SER A 302 -6.48 -4.16 7.67
C SER A 302 -5.35 -4.60 8.60
N ARG A 303 -4.19 -4.92 8.03
CA ARG A 303 -2.98 -5.29 8.79
C ARG A 303 -2.09 -4.08 9.01
N SER A 304 -2.54 -3.15 9.86
CA SER A 304 -1.70 -2.02 10.28
C SER A 304 -0.78 -2.37 11.47
N THR A 305 -1.05 -3.45 12.21
CA THR A 305 -0.20 -4.00 13.29
C THR A 305 -0.53 -5.49 13.57
N PRO A 306 0.40 -6.31 14.08
CA PRO A 306 0.09 -7.65 14.57
C PRO A 306 -0.83 -7.55 15.81
N GLY A 307 -2.07 -8.04 15.72
CA GLY A 307 -2.94 -8.24 16.89
C GLY A 307 -4.36 -7.63 16.88
N GLN A 308 -4.89 -7.10 15.77
CA GLN A 308 -6.31 -6.70 15.75
C GLN A 308 -7.25 -7.88 15.45
N SER A 309 -8.02 -8.26 16.48
CA SER A 309 -9.17 -9.17 16.44
C SER A 309 -10.41 -8.51 15.80
N ASP A 310 -11.31 -9.33 15.23
CA ASP A 310 -12.59 -8.95 14.63
C ASP A 310 -13.34 -7.84 15.38
N LEU A 311 -13.82 -6.83 14.65
CA LEU A 311 -14.90 -5.97 15.12
C LEU A 311 -16.24 -6.68 14.88
N ARG A 312 -16.76 -7.39 15.88
CA ARG A 312 -18.17 -7.81 15.92
C ARG A 312 -18.97 -6.78 16.69
N GLU A 313 -20.04 -6.27 16.08
CA GLU A 313 -21.04 -5.45 16.76
C GLU A 313 -22.14 -6.37 17.30
N SER A 314 -22.30 -6.45 18.61
CA SER A 314 -23.45 -7.12 19.25
C SER A 314 -24.46 -6.07 19.68
N ASP A 315 -25.69 -6.15 19.17
CA ASP A 315 -26.82 -5.35 19.64
C ASP A 315 -27.17 -5.80 21.07
N GLY A 316 -26.82 -5.01 22.08
CA GLY A 316 -27.16 -5.34 23.46
C GLY A 316 -26.61 -4.31 24.46
N VAL A 317 -27.50 -3.79 25.29
CA VAL A 317 -27.26 -2.84 26.38
C VAL A 317 -26.14 -3.35 27.30
N CYS A 318 -25.19 -2.47 27.64
CA CYS A 318 -24.13 -2.73 28.63
C CYS A 318 -24.73 -3.17 29.96
N ASP A 319 -24.50 -4.44 30.35
CA ASP A 319 -24.60 -4.87 31.73
C ASP A 319 -23.20 -5.31 32.21
N ARG A 320 -22.78 -4.80 33.36
CA ARG A 320 -21.37 -4.81 33.80
C ARG A 320 -20.90 -6.12 34.41
N ASP A 321 -21.79 -7.09 34.61
CA ASP A 321 -21.50 -8.29 35.39
C ASP A 321 -22.02 -9.57 34.71
N ARG A 322 -21.27 -10.10 33.72
CA ARG A 322 -21.21 -11.54 33.38
C ARG A 322 -20.40 -11.76 32.10
N VAL A 323 -19.16 -12.26 32.21
CA VAL A 323 -18.64 -13.43 31.45
C VAL A 323 -17.42 -13.96 32.20
N GLY A 324 -17.49 -15.22 32.66
CA GLY A 324 -16.44 -15.92 33.39
C GLY A 324 -15.35 -16.52 32.49
N ALA A 325 -14.17 -16.69 33.08
CA ALA A 325 -12.96 -17.23 32.47
C ALA A 325 -13.06 -18.75 32.19
N ARG A 326 -12.39 -19.22 31.13
CA ARG A 326 -11.82 -20.57 31.05
C ARG A 326 -10.32 -20.46 30.75
N GLU A 327 -9.53 -21.08 31.61
CA GLU A 327 -8.06 -21.05 31.66
C GLU A 327 -7.40 -21.96 30.62
N TRP A 328 -6.17 -21.61 30.24
CA TRP A 328 -5.18 -22.50 29.63
C TRP A 328 -4.01 -22.62 30.62
N GLN A 329 -3.68 -23.83 31.07
CA GLN A 329 -2.62 -24.14 32.03
C GLN A 329 -1.30 -24.39 31.31
N ASP A 330 -0.24 -23.64 31.67
CA ASP A 330 1.14 -23.97 31.31
C ASP A 330 1.86 -24.63 32.49
N HIS A 331 2.34 -25.85 32.26
CA HIS A 331 3.29 -26.55 33.10
C HIS A 331 4.71 -26.06 32.78
N HIS A 332 5.45 -25.53 33.77
CA HIS A 332 6.82 -25.96 34.09
C HIS A 332 7.33 -25.35 35.42
N ARG A 333 7.74 -26.25 36.32
CA ARG A 333 8.46 -26.10 37.60
C ARG A 333 9.92 -25.66 37.34
N SER A 334 10.79 -25.11 38.21
CA SER A 334 10.81 -24.62 39.60
C SER A 334 12.24 -24.16 40.00
N ARG A 335 12.38 -23.02 40.71
CA ARG A 335 13.31 -22.66 41.85
C ARG A 335 14.86 -22.53 41.65
N PRO A 336 15.63 -21.90 42.59
CA PRO A 336 15.39 -20.73 43.48
C PRO A 336 16.58 -19.72 43.60
N THR A 337 16.38 -18.74 44.49
CA THR A 337 17.04 -17.45 44.85
C THR A 337 18.47 -17.44 45.43
N HIS A 338 19.17 -16.27 45.31
CA HIS A 338 20.08 -15.76 46.37
C HIS A 338 20.14 -14.21 46.45
N ARG A 339 20.19 -13.69 47.70
CA ARG A 339 20.35 -12.27 48.12
C ARG A 339 21.83 -11.91 48.32
N GLY A 340 22.18 -10.64 48.06
CA GLY A 340 23.37 -9.94 48.60
C GLY A 340 23.33 -8.43 48.33
N LYS A 341 23.50 -7.60 49.37
CA LYS A 341 23.51 -6.11 49.35
C LYS A 341 24.95 -5.58 49.31
N ASN A 342 25.23 -4.50 48.56
CA ASN A 342 25.80 -3.22 49.04
C ASN A 342 26.15 -2.27 47.87
N GLY A 343 26.18 -0.96 48.16
CA GLY A 343 25.91 0.14 47.23
C GLY A 343 27.00 0.54 46.23
N THR A 344 26.60 1.25 45.18
CA THR A 344 26.99 2.63 44.81
C THR A 344 26.26 3.02 43.53
N GLY A 345 25.94 4.31 43.38
CA GLY A 345 24.96 4.82 42.42
C GLY A 345 25.32 4.64 40.94
N ALA A 346 24.36 4.10 40.18
CA ALA A 346 24.13 4.38 38.78
C ALA A 346 22.68 3.96 38.48
N ALA A 347 21.86 4.87 37.96
CA ALA A 347 20.50 4.55 37.52
C ALA A 347 20.56 3.62 36.30
N ARG A 348 20.62 2.31 36.55
CA ARG A 348 20.37 1.28 35.54
C ARG A 348 18.86 1.09 35.45
N ALA A 349 18.26 1.42 34.31
CA ALA A 349 16.91 1.01 33.97
C ALA A 349 16.88 -0.51 33.83
N GLY A 350 16.52 -1.21 34.91
CA GLY A 350 16.24 -2.64 34.89
C GLY A 350 14.79 -2.86 34.50
N VAL A 351 14.55 -3.67 33.46
CA VAL A 351 13.22 -4.12 33.06
C VAL A 351 12.68 -5.05 34.15
N ARG A 352 11.57 -4.66 34.80
CA ARG A 352 10.70 -5.59 35.55
C ARG A 352 9.48 -5.90 34.70
N VAL A 353 9.31 -7.17 34.36
CA VAL A 353 8.06 -7.69 33.79
C VAL A 353 7.14 -8.04 34.96
N TYR A 354 6.00 -7.38 35.05
CA TYR A 354 4.87 -7.85 35.87
C TYR A 354 3.88 -8.54 34.93
N PRO A 355 3.46 -9.78 35.22
CA PRO A 355 2.27 -10.32 34.58
C PRO A 355 1.05 -9.63 35.21
N GLU A 356 -0.03 -9.55 34.43
CA GLU A 356 -1.34 -8.97 34.79
C GLU A 356 -1.51 -7.48 34.49
N HIS A 357 -1.95 -7.17 33.25
CA HIS A 357 -3.07 -6.26 33.04
C HIS A 357 -3.78 -6.59 31.72
N ARG A 358 -5.09 -6.82 31.85
CA ARG A 358 -6.03 -7.12 30.78
C ARG A 358 -6.25 -5.89 29.89
N GLN A 359 -6.49 -6.17 28.62
CA GLN A 359 -6.74 -5.28 27.48
C GLN A 359 -7.43 -3.96 27.83
N HIS A 360 -6.70 -2.83 27.70
CA HIS A 360 -7.16 -1.49 27.27
C HIS A 360 -5.91 -0.62 27.08
N LEU A 361 -5.68 -0.05 25.88
CA LEU A 361 -4.53 0.81 25.62
C LEU A 361 -4.83 2.23 26.12
N SER A 362 -4.35 2.58 27.32
CA SER A 362 -4.35 3.95 27.84
C SER A 362 -2.92 4.46 27.96
N ILE A 363 -2.57 5.56 27.28
CA ILE A 363 -1.29 6.26 27.46
C ILE A 363 -1.56 7.50 28.31
N ARG A 364 -0.92 7.61 29.49
CA ARG A 364 -0.90 8.84 30.29
C ARG A 364 0.32 9.68 29.91
N PHE A 365 0.10 10.95 29.61
CA PHE A 365 1.12 11.99 29.66
C PHE A 365 0.58 13.12 30.56
N ASP A 366 1.36 13.49 31.57
CA ASP A 366 1.17 14.66 32.44
C ASP A 366 -0.23 14.84 33.08
N GLY A 367 -0.75 13.77 33.69
CA GLY A 367 -1.89 13.85 34.61
C GLY A 367 -3.25 14.19 33.98
N ARG A 368 -3.38 14.23 32.64
CA ARG A 368 -4.66 14.49 31.95
C ARG A 368 -5.08 13.30 31.09
N CYS A 369 -6.34 12.92 31.20
CA CYS A 369 -6.96 11.88 30.39
C CYS A 369 -7.51 12.49 29.10
N TYR A 370 -7.13 11.94 27.95
CA TYR A 370 -7.72 12.27 26.66
C TYR A 370 -8.56 11.09 26.17
N TYR A 371 -9.83 11.34 25.86
CA TYR A 371 -10.74 10.39 25.24
C TYR A 371 -10.79 10.66 23.74
N TYR A 372 -10.56 9.63 22.92
CA TYR A 372 -10.77 9.73 21.48
C TYR A 372 -12.22 9.36 21.14
N PHE A 373 -13.00 10.36 20.73
CA PHE A 373 -14.35 10.17 20.18
C PHE A 373 -14.28 10.24 18.65
N PRO A 374 -14.81 9.26 17.91
CA PRO A 374 -15.11 9.46 16.49
C PRO A 374 -16.29 10.43 16.38
N TYR A 375 -16.10 11.49 15.58
CA TYR A 375 -17.07 12.53 15.30
C TYR A 375 -18.38 11.94 14.74
N ASP A 376 -19.50 12.19 15.41
CA ASP A 376 -20.83 11.87 14.89
C ASP A 376 -21.75 13.10 15.03
N ARG A 377 -22.28 13.55 13.89
CA ARG A 377 -23.47 14.39 13.69
C ARG A 377 -23.56 15.74 14.41
N LEU A 378 -23.20 16.81 13.69
CA LEU A 378 -23.96 18.06 13.77
C LEU A 378 -25.36 17.83 13.17
N ARG A 379 -26.41 17.85 14.01
CA ARG A 379 -27.77 18.15 13.56
C ARG A 379 -28.05 19.64 13.76
N PRO A 380 -28.77 20.30 12.84
CA PRO A 380 -29.18 21.69 13.00
C PRO A 380 -30.41 21.74 13.91
N ASN A 381 -30.40 22.62 14.92
CA ASN A 381 -31.61 23.37 15.27
C ASN A 381 -31.31 24.51 16.25
N THR A 382 -31.65 25.72 15.77
CA THR A 382 -32.39 26.78 16.47
C THR A 382 -31.98 27.21 17.89
N ALA A 383 -31.45 28.43 17.93
CA ALA A 383 -31.71 29.53 18.88
C ALA A 383 -31.75 29.25 20.40
N LEU A 384 -30.83 29.96 21.07
CA LEU A 384 -30.74 30.35 22.49
C LEU A 384 -32.08 30.90 23.05
N PRO A 385 -32.24 30.97 24.39
CA PRO A 385 -31.52 31.96 25.21
C PRO A 385 -30.31 31.44 25.99
#